data_AF-A0A7C7AAH1-F1
#
_entry.id   AF-A0A7C7AAH1-F1
#
_cell.length_a   1.000
_cell.length_b   1.000
_cell.length_c   1.000
_cell.angle_alpha   90.00
_cell.angle_beta   90.00
_cell.angle_gamma   90.00
#
_symmetry.space_group_name_H-M   'P 1'
#
loop_
_entity.id
_entity.type
_entity.pdbx_description
1 polymer ?
#
loop_
_entity_poly.entity_id
_entity_poly.type
_entity_poly.pdbx_seq_one_letter_code
_entity_poly.pdbx_strand_id
1 'polypeptide(L)'
;MQLFSIGVSKDLKLDVENLKHGLKNLAENGIKIAINSNVCGSVTYYRLKVEDKQGFSNVARIRNYIAEAISDIIVNQIDKRIIKKLINKYYHYFSEDEKEEIEKIAYNILEDDVNKETFKLAKKEQIFVLVRDFLKESDYIDLEGFVNFRLRDFIGELSEVTDKAVDEFLMKKEYNEFIGLLKYFVELQDSKVEILNIIVDKNGKFKLYDENDKPISNDFINEIVAELKDGVISDEDALISTLITIAPKKIFFHSINNMRDNEILETVKKVFNDKVEICYGCELCSKIKCEK
;
A
#
# COMPACT_ATOMS: atom_id res chain seq x y z
N MET A 1 30.00 -23.95 28.60
CA MET A 1 29.81 -23.94 27.13
C MET A 1 28.37 -24.28 26.86
N GLN A 2 27.57 -23.32 26.39
CA GLN A 2 26.15 -23.53 26.15
C GLN A 2 25.91 -23.68 24.65
N LEU A 3 25.02 -24.60 24.29
CA LEU A 3 24.65 -24.90 22.92
C LEU A 3 23.17 -24.54 22.74
N PHE A 4 22.89 -23.54 21.90
CA PHE A 4 21.54 -23.27 21.44
C PHE A 4 21.37 -23.81 20.03
N SER A 5 20.16 -24.24 19.68
CA SER A 5 19.85 -24.73 18.35
C SER A 5 18.60 -24.04 17.79
N ILE A 6 18.72 -23.49 16.58
CA ILE A 6 17.61 -22.86 15.86
C ILE A 6 17.30 -23.71 14.64
N GLY A 7 16.10 -24.31 14.60
CA GLY A 7 15.57 -25.01 13.44
C GLY A 7 14.88 -24.02 12.51
N VAL A 8 15.26 -24.04 11.23
CA VAL A 8 14.74 -23.15 10.20
C VAL A 8 14.34 -23.98 9.00
N SER A 9 13.05 -24.00 8.69
CA SER A 9 12.53 -24.60 7.46
C SER A 9 13.10 -23.92 6.22
N LYS A 10 13.44 -24.68 5.18
CA LYS A 10 13.92 -24.18 3.89
C LYS A 10 12.98 -23.14 3.29
N ASP A 11 11.69 -23.29 3.56
CA ASP A 11 10.68 -22.39 3.04
C ASP A 11 10.75 -21.00 3.67
N LEU A 12 11.37 -20.86 4.86
CA LEU A 12 11.61 -19.55 5.48
C LEU A 12 12.65 -18.72 4.73
N LYS A 13 13.46 -19.31 3.83
CA LYS A 13 14.57 -18.66 3.11
C LYS A 13 15.51 -17.84 4.02
N LEU A 14 15.53 -18.20 5.31
CA LEU A 14 16.39 -17.63 6.32
C LEU A 14 17.76 -18.28 6.21
N ASP A 15 18.79 -17.50 5.88
CA ASP A 15 20.16 -18.01 5.74
C ASP A 15 21.03 -17.70 6.97
N VAL A 16 22.27 -18.17 6.92
CA VAL A 16 23.28 -17.93 7.96
C VAL A 16 23.56 -16.44 8.14
N GLU A 17 23.52 -15.65 7.08
CA GLU A 17 23.90 -14.24 7.14
C GLU A 17 22.82 -13.41 7.85
N ASN A 18 21.54 -13.73 7.64
CA ASN A 18 20.43 -13.17 8.42
C ASN A 18 20.58 -13.43 9.93
N LEU A 19 20.93 -14.67 10.29
CA LEU A 19 21.19 -15.05 11.68
C LEU A 19 22.44 -14.37 12.24
N LYS A 20 23.54 -14.29 11.48
CA LYS A 20 24.76 -13.57 11.90
C LYS A 20 24.50 -12.09 12.09
N HIS A 21 23.72 -11.47 11.20
CA HIS A 21 23.34 -10.07 11.30
C HIS A 21 22.52 -9.82 12.58
N GLY A 22 21.47 -10.60 12.82
CA GLY A 22 20.66 -10.49 14.05
C GLY A 22 21.48 -10.74 15.33
N LEU A 23 22.51 -11.59 15.27
CA LEU A 23 23.39 -11.91 16.38
C LEU A 23 24.62 -10.98 16.49
N LYS A 24 24.76 -9.96 15.63
CA LYS A 24 25.94 -9.07 15.60
C LYS A 24 26.17 -8.35 16.93
N ASN A 25 25.09 -7.93 17.60
CA ASN A 25 25.12 -7.25 18.90
C ASN A 25 25.81 -8.09 19.99
N LEU A 26 25.86 -9.42 19.86
CA LEU A 26 26.55 -10.29 20.81
C LEU A 26 28.07 -10.15 20.75
N ALA A 27 28.62 -10.00 19.54
CA ALA A 27 30.06 -9.84 19.33
C ALA A 27 30.56 -8.51 19.93
N GLU A 28 29.76 -7.44 19.79
CA GLU A 28 30.04 -6.12 20.35
C GLU A 28 30.02 -6.13 21.90
N ASN A 29 29.28 -7.06 22.51
CA ASN A 29 29.19 -7.26 23.95
C ASN A 29 30.19 -8.30 24.51
N GLY A 30 31.21 -8.70 23.73
CA GLY A 30 32.28 -9.60 24.17
C GLY A 30 31.92 -11.10 24.17
N ILE A 31 30.76 -11.47 23.64
CA ILE A 31 30.30 -12.86 23.55
C ILE A 31 30.71 -13.44 22.19
N LYS A 32 31.57 -14.47 22.20
CA LYS A 32 31.94 -15.16 20.95
C LYS A 32 30.93 -16.26 20.64
N ILE A 33 30.40 -16.24 19.43
CA ILE A 33 29.45 -17.24 18.93
C ILE A 33 30.04 -17.91 17.70
N ALA A 34 30.20 -19.22 17.77
CA ALA A 34 30.44 -20.03 16.59
C ALA A 34 29.12 -20.62 16.12
N ILE A 35 28.75 -20.34 14.87
CA ILE A 35 27.53 -20.86 14.24
C ILE A 35 27.93 -21.99 13.31
N ASN A 36 27.38 -23.18 13.55
CA ASN A 36 27.48 -24.32 12.64
C ASN A 36 26.09 -24.67 12.13
N SER A 37 25.94 -24.94 10.85
CA SER A 37 24.68 -25.41 10.28
C SER A 37 24.74 -26.90 9.95
N ASN A 38 23.62 -27.57 10.06
CA ASN A 38 23.42 -28.91 9.51
C ASN A 38 22.04 -28.97 8.85
N VAL A 39 21.98 -29.44 7.60
CA VAL A 39 20.73 -29.59 6.86
C VAL A 39 20.21 -31.01 7.06
N CYS A 40 18.98 -31.13 7.56
CA CYS A 40 18.29 -32.41 7.70
C CYS A 40 16.92 -32.31 7.00
N GLY A 41 16.80 -32.93 5.83
CA GLY A 41 15.59 -32.87 5.02
C GLY A 41 15.25 -31.44 4.57
N SER A 42 14.08 -30.94 5.00
CA SER A 42 13.60 -29.59 4.72
C SER A 42 14.01 -28.56 5.78
N VAL A 43 14.74 -28.94 6.83
CA VAL A 43 15.10 -28.05 7.94
C VAL A 43 16.61 -27.88 8.05
N THR A 44 17.06 -26.64 8.18
CA THR A 44 18.43 -26.28 8.54
C THR A 44 18.49 -26.02 10.04
N TYR A 45 19.39 -26.71 10.73
CA TYR A 45 19.63 -26.55 12.16
C TYR A 45 20.90 -25.73 12.38
N TYR A 46 20.75 -24.53 12.92
CA TYR A 46 21.85 -23.66 13.31
C TYR A 46 22.20 -23.88 14.78
N ARG A 47 23.37 -24.47 15.04
CA ARG A 47 23.92 -24.66 16.37
C ARG A 47 24.79 -23.46 16.73
N LEU A 48 24.37 -22.73 17.75
CA LEU A 48 25.09 -21.62 18.34
C LEU A 48 25.93 -22.14 19.50
N LYS A 49 27.23 -22.24 19.28
CA LYS A 49 28.19 -22.56 20.34
C LYS A 49 28.69 -21.25 20.93
N VAL A 50 28.32 -21.00 22.19
CA VAL A 50 28.65 -19.74 22.86
C VAL A 50 29.86 -19.93 23.78
N GLU A 51 30.90 -19.15 23.51
CA GLU A 51 32.13 -19.07 24.31
C GLU A 51 32.18 -17.70 25.00
N ASP A 52 31.84 -17.69 26.28
CA ASP A 52 32.02 -16.54 27.14
C ASP A 52 33.42 -16.56 27.76
N LYS A 53 34.27 -15.60 27.34
CA LYS A 53 35.65 -15.48 27.81
C LYS A 53 35.78 -14.80 29.17
N GLN A 54 34.71 -14.18 29.68
CA GLN A 54 34.76 -13.39 30.92
C GLN A 54 34.17 -14.12 32.14
N GLY A 55 33.74 -15.38 32.00
CA GLY A 55 33.26 -16.19 33.13
C GLY A 55 31.90 -15.77 33.69
N PHE A 56 31.18 -14.88 33.02
CA PHE A 56 29.81 -14.53 33.34
C PHE A 56 28.87 -15.49 32.62
N SER A 57 28.74 -16.70 33.18
CA SER A 57 27.75 -17.72 32.78
C SER A 57 26.29 -17.30 32.97
N ASN A 58 25.94 -16.06 32.63
CA ASN A 58 24.57 -15.58 32.66
C ASN A 58 23.86 -16.07 31.40
N VAL A 59 23.51 -17.35 31.42
CA VAL A 59 22.66 -18.04 30.45
C VAL A 59 21.44 -17.20 30.05
N ALA A 60 20.85 -16.48 31.02
CA ALA A 60 19.72 -15.60 30.78
C ALA A 60 20.06 -14.43 29.84
N ARG A 61 21.27 -13.85 29.96
CA ARG A 61 21.73 -12.77 29.07
C ARG A 61 21.91 -13.27 27.63
N ILE A 62 22.49 -14.46 27.45
CA ILE A 62 22.64 -15.09 26.12
C ILE A 62 21.26 -15.37 25.51
N ARG A 63 20.32 -15.91 26.29
CA ARG A 63 18.94 -16.16 25.85
C ARG A 63 18.23 -14.88 25.42
N ASN A 64 18.42 -13.78 26.14
CA ASN A 64 17.85 -12.49 25.75
C ASN A 64 18.38 -12.03 24.38
N TYR A 65 19.70 -12.09 24.15
CA TYR A 65 20.23 -11.69 22.85
C TYR A 65 19.78 -12.60 21.70
N ILE A 66 19.66 -13.92 21.94
CA ILE A 66 19.10 -14.84 20.95
C ILE A 66 17.62 -14.49 20.70
N ALA A 67 16.85 -14.18 21.74
CA ALA A 67 15.47 -13.74 21.59
C ALA A 67 15.35 -12.43 20.80
N GLU A 68 16.25 -11.47 21.04
CA GLU A 68 16.31 -10.21 20.31
C GLU A 68 16.58 -10.46 18.82
N ALA A 69 17.59 -11.27 18.49
CA ALA A 69 17.91 -11.65 17.11
C ALA A 69 16.74 -12.35 16.41
N ILE A 70 16.09 -13.31 17.09
CA ILE A 70 14.95 -14.04 16.54
C ILE A 70 13.74 -13.12 16.34
N SER A 71 13.46 -12.23 17.29
CA SER A 71 12.36 -11.27 17.18
C SER A 71 12.54 -10.32 15.99
N ASP A 72 13.77 -9.86 15.77
CA ASP A 72 14.13 -9.00 14.64
C ASP A 72 13.95 -9.74 13.30
N ILE A 73 14.40 -10.99 13.24
CA ILE A 73 14.21 -11.87 12.08
C ILE A 73 12.72 -12.07 11.77
N ILE A 74 11.90 -12.34 12.79
CA ILE A 74 10.46 -12.58 12.61
C ILE A 74 9.79 -11.32 12.03
N VAL A 75 10.06 -10.16 12.61
CA VAL A 75 9.42 -8.89 12.21
C VAL A 75 9.90 -8.39 10.84
N ASN A 76 11.14 -8.65 10.44
CA ASN A 76 11.70 -8.07 9.22
C ASN A 76 11.68 -9.01 8.01
N GLN A 77 11.61 -10.32 8.23
CA GLN A 77 11.75 -11.31 7.16
C GLN A 77 10.57 -12.29 7.08
N ILE A 78 9.99 -12.67 8.22
CA ILE A 78 8.93 -13.66 8.26
C ILE A 78 7.56 -13.02 7.99
N ASP A 79 7.34 -11.76 8.37
CA ASP A 79 6.13 -10.98 8.07
C ASP A 79 5.76 -11.01 6.58
N LYS A 80 6.73 -10.75 5.69
CA LYS A 80 6.55 -10.77 4.23
C LYS A 80 6.10 -12.13 3.72
N ARG A 81 6.73 -13.19 4.24
CA ARG A 81 6.36 -14.57 3.90
C ARG A 81 4.96 -14.90 4.40
N ILE A 82 4.58 -14.44 5.59
CA ILE A 82 3.26 -14.66 6.15
C ILE A 82 2.20 -14.00 5.26
N ILE A 83 2.37 -12.73 4.88
CA ILE A 83 1.46 -12.04 3.95
C ILE A 83 1.30 -12.82 2.65
N LYS A 84 2.42 -13.18 2.00
CA LYS A 84 2.37 -13.99 0.77
C LYS A 84 1.65 -15.34 0.96
N LYS A 85 1.84 -16.00 2.10
CA LYS A 85 1.11 -17.23 2.44
C LYS A 85 -0.38 -16.98 2.64
N LEU A 86 -0.77 -15.90 3.30
CA LEU A 86 -2.16 -15.53 3.55
C LEU A 86 -2.88 -15.24 2.23
N ILE A 87 -2.27 -14.44 1.34
CA ILE A 87 -2.77 -14.16 -0.01
C ILE A 87 -2.96 -15.46 -0.79
N ASN A 88 -1.94 -16.32 -0.86
CA ASN A 88 -2.05 -17.58 -1.60
C ASN A 88 -3.03 -18.58 -1.00
N LYS A 89 -3.36 -18.47 0.29
CA LYS A 89 -4.29 -19.37 0.95
C LYS A 89 -5.74 -18.89 0.81
N TYR A 90 -6.01 -17.64 1.17
CA TYR A 90 -7.37 -17.10 1.27
C TYR A 90 -7.80 -16.36 0.00
N TYR A 91 -6.84 -15.83 -0.77
CA TYR A 91 -7.07 -15.01 -1.96
C TYR A 91 -6.47 -15.67 -3.23
N HIS A 92 -6.52 -17.00 -3.29
CA HIS A 92 -5.90 -17.80 -4.35
C HIS A 92 -6.48 -17.59 -5.75
N TYR A 93 -7.67 -16.98 -5.84
CA TYR A 93 -8.40 -16.72 -7.08
C TYR A 93 -7.89 -15.51 -7.87
N PHE A 94 -7.08 -14.64 -7.27
CA PHE A 94 -6.39 -13.59 -8.01
C PHE A 94 -5.28 -14.17 -8.88
N SER A 95 -4.96 -13.50 -9.99
CA SER A 95 -3.79 -13.80 -10.80
C SER A 95 -2.49 -13.46 -10.06
N GLU A 96 -1.35 -13.99 -10.51
CA GLU A 96 -0.07 -13.72 -9.85
C GLU A 96 0.31 -12.23 -9.89
N ASP A 97 0.02 -11.52 -10.98
CA ASP A 97 0.27 -10.07 -11.08
C ASP A 97 -0.59 -9.28 -10.07
N GLU A 98 -1.86 -9.65 -9.91
CA GLU A 98 -2.75 -9.04 -8.91
C GLU A 98 -2.30 -9.35 -7.49
N LYS A 99 -1.86 -10.58 -7.21
CA LYS A 99 -1.29 -10.94 -5.91
C LYS A 99 -0.02 -10.14 -5.61
N GLU A 100 0.84 -9.91 -6.60
CA GLU A 100 2.02 -9.06 -6.42
C GLU A 100 1.66 -7.60 -6.14
N GLU A 101 0.58 -7.09 -6.73
CA GLU A 101 0.06 -5.76 -6.42
C GLU A 101 -0.51 -5.67 -5.00
N ILE A 102 -1.29 -6.68 -4.57
CA ILE A 102 -1.81 -6.79 -3.21
C ILE A 102 -0.66 -6.90 -2.19
N GLU A 103 0.38 -7.69 -2.47
CA GLU A 103 1.59 -7.77 -1.64
C GLU A 103 2.23 -6.39 -1.46
N LYS A 104 2.37 -5.61 -2.54
CA LYS A 104 2.93 -4.25 -2.49
C LYS A 104 2.06 -3.31 -1.64
N ILE A 105 0.75 -3.36 -1.79
CA ILE A 105 -0.19 -2.55 -1.00
C ILE A 105 -0.07 -2.91 0.48
N ALA A 106 -0.08 -4.21 0.82
CA ALA A 106 0.11 -4.68 2.20
C ALA A 106 1.42 -4.17 2.80
N TYR A 107 2.52 -4.18 2.03
CA TYR A 107 3.78 -3.61 2.49
C TYR A 107 3.71 -2.11 2.68
N ASN A 108 3.06 -1.36 1.80
CA ASN A 108 2.87 0.07 1.97
C ASN A 108 2.07 0.39 3.24
N ILE A 109 1.02 -0.38 3.55
CA ILE A 109 0.25 -0.24 4.79
C ILE A 109 1.13 -0.46 6.03
N LEU A 110 2.04 -1.44 6.00
CA LEU A 110 3.01 -1.68 7.08
C LEU A 110 4.13 -0.64 7.15
N GLU A 111 4.45 -0.02 6.01
CA GLU A 111 5.56 0.92 5.88
C GLU A 111 5.15 2.39 5.94
N ASP A 112 3.87 2.72 6.07
CA ASP A 112 3.39 4.09 6.24
C ASP A 112 4.09 4.76 7.43
N ASP A 113 4.77 5.89 7.19
CA ASP A 113 5.89 6.41 8.00
C ASP A 113 5.49 6.75 9.44
N VAL A 114 4.22 7.10 9.68
CA VAL A 114 3.70 7.40 11.03
C VAL A 114 3.57 6.12 11.88
N ASN A 115 3.37 4.97 11.23
CA ASN A 115 3.10 3.69 11.87
C ASN A 115 4.28 2.72 11.83
N LYS A 116 5.21 2.84 10.87
CA LYS A 116 6.27 1.85 10.61
C LYS A 116 7.20 1.61 11.80
N GLU A 117 7.83 2.66 12.33
CA GLU A 117 8.77 2.51 13.46
C GLU A 117 8.05 2.05 14.72
N THR A 118 6.88 2.64 15.01
CA THR A 118 6.06 2.31 16.18
C THR A 118 5.55 0.88 16.14
N PHE A 119 5.01 0.44 15.00
CA PHE A 119 4.48 -0.91 14.81
C PHE A 119 5.59 -1.95 14.88
N LYS A 120 6.65 -1.81 14.08
CA LYS A 120 7.74 -2.80 14.08
C LYS A 120 8.43 -2.89 15.43
N LEU A 121 8.67 -1.76 16.10
CA LEU A 121 9.27 -1.74 17.44
C LEU A 121 8.36 -2.41 18.47
N ALA A 122 7.06 -2.07 18.48
CA ALA A 122 6.10 -2.67 19.40
C ALA A 122 5.95 -4.18 19.18
N LYS A 123 5.87 -4.63 17.92
CA LYS A 123 5.78 -6.06 17.59
C LYS A 123 7.06 -6.81 17.93
N LYS A 124 8.21 -6.21 17.66
CA LYS A 124 9.51 -6.77 18.03
C LYS A 124 9.60 -7.00 19.53
N GLU A 125 9.18 -6.03 20.36
CA GLU A 125 9.17 -6.18 21.82
C GLU A 125 8.22 -7.29 22.30
N GLN A 126 7.00 -7.36 21.73
CA GLN A 126 6.04 -8.43 22.06
C GLN A 126 6.59 -9.82 21.71
N ILE A 127 7.13 -9.97 20.50
CA ILE A 127 7.73 -11.23 20.04
C ILE A 127 8.97 -11.56 20.86
N PHE A 128 9.80 -10.57 21.20
CA PHE A 128 10.97 -10.74 22.06
C PHE A 128 10.59 -11.36 23.40
N VAL A 129 9.55 -10.85 24.06
CA VAL A 129 9.07 -11.41 25.33
C VAL A 129 8.67 -12.87 25.18
N LEU A 130 7.90 -13.21 24.13
CA LEU A 130 7.46 -14.58 23.86
C LEU A 130 8.63 -15.52 23.57
N VAL A 131 9.60 -15.09 22.77
CA VAL A 131 10.78 -15.90 22.43
C VAL A 131 11.67 -16.07 23.66
N ARG A 132 11.92 -14.99 24.41
CA ARG A 132 12.71 -15.03 25.64
C ARG A 132 12.13 -16.00 26.65
N ASP A 133 10.82 -15.92 26.87
CA ASP A 133 10.14 -16.77 27.85
C ASP A 133 10.16 -18.24 27.40
N PHE A 134 10.01 -18.51 26.10
CA PHE A 134 10.19 -19.85 25.54
C PHE A 134 11.62 -20.39 25.74
N LEU A 135 12.63 -19.55 25.50
CA LEU A 135 14.04 -19.93 25.68
C LEU A 135 14.45 -20.13 27.14
N LYS A 136 13.62 -19.77 28.13
CA LYS A 136 13.88 -20.12 29.54
C LYS A 136 13.81 -21.63 29.77
N GLU A 137 12.92 -22.31 29.05
CA GLU A 137 12.60 -23.73 29.23
C GLU A 137 13.22 -24.63 28.15
N SER A 138 13.66 -24.06 27.02
CA SER A 138 14.26 -24.80 25.91
C SER A 138 15.48 -24.10 25.34
N ASP A 139 16.55 -24.87 25.09
CA ASP A 139 17.71 -24.40 24.32
C ASP A 139 17.55 -24.66 22.80
N TYR A 140 16.39 -25.20 22.38
CA TYR A 140 16.02 -25.44 20.99
C TYR A 140 14.73 -24.71 20.61
N ILE A 141 14.74 -24.02 19.47
CA ILE A 141 13.57 -23.37 18.88
C ILE A 141 13.43 -23.76 17.40
N ASP A 142 12.28 -24.33 17.04
CA ASP A 142 11.85 -24.43 15.65
C ASP A 142 11.14 -23.13 15.27
N LEU A 143 11.72 -22.31 14.39
CA LEU A 143 11.17 -21.00 14.05
C LEU A 143 9.81 -21.11 13.34
N GLU A 144 9.63 -22.07 12.44
CA GLU A 144 8.36 -22.20 11.72
C GLU A 144 7.24 -22.64 12.67
N GLY A 145 7.49 -23.65 13.51
CA GLY A 145 6.57 -24.05 14.56
C GLY A 145 6.29 -22.91 15.56
N PHE A 146 7.32 -22.19 16.00
CA PHE A 146 7.14 -21.07 16.92
C PHE A 146 6.22 -20.00 16.34
N VAL A 147 6.46 -19.57 15.10
CA VAL A 147 5.62 -18.59 14.41
C VAL A 147 4.18 -19.09 14.28
N ASN A 148 3.99 -20.30 13.75
CA ASN A 148 2.64 -20.82 13.46
C ASN A 148 1.80 -21.06 14.73
N PHE A 149 2.42 -21.47 15.84
CA PHE A 149 1.68 -21.88 17.04
C PHE A 149 1.67 -20.82 18.16
N ARG A 150 2.76 -20.07 18.32
CA ARG A 150 2.93 -19.11 19.43
C ARG A 150 2.71 -17.66 19.01
N LEU A 151 2.74 -17.33 17.72
CA LEU A 151 2.53 -15.97 17.21
C LEU A 151 1.19 -15.81 16.48
N ARG A 152 0.13 -16.44 17.00
CA ARG A 152 -1.21 -16.37 16.39
C ARG A 152 -1.75 -14.95 16.30
N ASP A 153 -1.55 -14.15 17.35
CA ASP A 153 -2.01 -12.76 17.37
C ASP A 153 -1.30 -11.92 16.30
N PHE A 154 0.03 -12.10 16.17
CA PHE A 154 0.82 -11.44 15.11
C PHE A 154 0.38 -11.87 13.70
N ILE A 155 0.10 -13.16 13.49
CA ILE A 155 -0.46 -13.66 12.21
C ILE A 155 -1.85 -13.06 11.96
N GLY A 156 -2.67 -12.92 13.00
CA GLY A 156 -3.99 -12.28 12.91
C GLY A 156 -3.89 -10.83 12.44
N GLU A 157 -2.98 -10.05 13.01
CA GLU A 157 -2.73 -8.66 12.59
C GLU A 157 -2.24 -8.57 11.14
N LEU A 158 -1.34 -9.48 10.72
CA LEU A 158 -0.92 -9.55 9.31
C LEU A 158 -2.06 -9.98 8.38
N SER A 159 -3.02 -10.77 8.87
CA SER A 159 -4.25 -11.08 8.14
C SER A 159 -5.09 -9.83 7.95
N GLU A 160 -5.33 -9.04 8.99
CA GLU A 160 -6.09 -7.78 8.87
C GLU A 160 -5.43 -6.80 7.89
N VAL A 161 -4.10 -6.73 7.89
CA VAL A 161 -3.35 -5.93 6.89
C VAL A 161 -3.55 -6.48 5.49
N THR A 162 -3.52 -7.81 5.33
CA THR A 162 -3.75 -8.46 4.04
C THR A 162 -5.17 -8.17 3.53
N ASP A 163 -6.17 -8.27 4.40
CA ASP A 163 -7.57 -8.02 4.05
C ASP A 163 -7.77 -6.57 3.59
N LYS A 164 -7.21 -5.60 4.33
CA LYS A 164 -7.22 -4.19 3.92
C LYS A 164 -6.55 -3.94 2.58
N ALA A 165 -5.42 -4.62 2.32
CA ALA A 165 -4.73 -4.50 1.04
C ALA A 165 -5.55 -5.05 -0.13
N VAL A 166 -6.31 -6.12 0.10
CA VAL A 166 -7.25 -6.66 -0.88
C VAL A 166 -8.39 -5.68 -1.14
N ASP A 167 -8.97 -5.09 -0.09
CA ASP A 167 -10.04 -4.08 -0.24
C ASP A 167 -9.56 -2.87 -1.05
N GLU A 168 -8.37 -2.34 -0.76
CA GLU A 168 -7.78 -1.21 -1.50
C GLU A 168 -7.48 -1.59 -2.97
N PHE A 169 -6.97 -2.80 -3.21
CA PHE A 169 -6.75 -3.32 -4.56
C PHE A 169 -8.07 -3.40 -5.34
N LEU A 170 -9.13 -3.94 -4.73
CA LEU A 170 -10.45 -4.07 -5.35
C LEU A 170 -11.04 -2.70 -5.68
N MET A 171 -10.99 -1.73 -4.75
CA MET A 171 -11.44 -0.36 -4.99
C MET A 171 -10.70 0.29 -6.17
N LYS A 172 -9.39 0.11 -6.24
CA LYS A 172 -8.58 0.61 -7.37
C LYS A 172 -8.95 -0.07 -8.69
N LYS A 173 -9.20 -1.37 -8.67
CA LYS A 173 -9.62 -2.15 -9.83
C LYS A 173 -10.99 -1.69 -10.33
N GLU A 174 -11.97 -1.57 -9.44
CA GLU A 174 -13.31 -1.06 -9.73
C GLU A 174 -13.27 0.35 -10.34
N TYR A 175 -12.44 1.24 -9.77
CA TYR A 175 -12.23 2.57 -10.34
C TYR A 175 -11.69 2.50 -11.78
N ASN A 176 -10.66 1.67 -12.04
CA ASN A 176 -10.09 1.53 -13.38
C ASN A 176 -11.08 0.93 -14.39
N GLU A 177 -11.88 -0.05 -13.96
CA GLU A 177 -12.95 -0.64 -14.76
C GLU A 177 -14.03 0.40 -15.10
N PHE A 178 -14.44 1.20 -14.11
CA PHE A 178 -15.36 2.33 -14.32
C PHE A 178 -14.81 3.34 -15.35
N ILE A 179 -13.54 3.74 -15.22
CA ILE A 179 -12.87 4.60 -16.21
C ILE A 179 -12.89 3.97 -17.61
N GLY A 180 -12.63 2.66 -17.71
CA GLY A 180 -12.69 1.91 -18.97
C GLY A 180 -14.07 1.95 -19.62
N LEU A 181 -15.14 1.79 -18.83
CA LEU A 181 -16.51 1.93 -19.31
C LEU A 181 -16.80 3.35 -19.82
N LEU A 182 -16.38 4.38 -19.08
CA LEU A 182 -16.57 5.77 -19.51
C LEU A 182 -15.86 6.08 -20.82
N LYS A 183 -14.61 5.62 -20.98
CA LYS A 183 -13.86 5.74 -22.25
C LYS A 183 -14.65 5.15 -23.41
N TYR A 184 -15.15 3.93 -23.23
CA TYR A 184 -15.93 3.23 -24.24
C TYR A 184 -17.18 4.03 -24.64
N PHE A 185 -17.91 4.61 -23.68
CA PHE A 185 -19.07 5.44 -24.00
C PHE A 185 -18.70 6.71 -24.75
N VAL A 186 -17.62 7.39 -24.37
CA VAL A 186 -17.16 8.62 -25.05
C VAL A 186 -16.71 8.34 -26.48
N GLU A 187 -16.07 7.21 -26.75
CA GLU A 187 -15.61 6.82 -28.09
C GLU A 187 -16.77 6.55 -29.06
N LEU A 188 -17.92 6.11 -28.57
CA LEU A 188 -19.11 5.81 -29.38
C LEU A 188 -19.96 7.04 -29.71
N GLN A 189 -19.76 8.16 -29.02
CA GLN A 189 -20.57 9.36 -29.20
C GLN A 189 -19.99 10.29 -30.27
N ASP A 190 -20.88 10.86 -31.09
CA ASP A 190 -20.54 11.98 -31.96
C ASP A 190 -20.28 13.23 -31.11
N SER A 191 -19.14 13.87 -31.34
CA SER A 191 -18.76 15.10 -30.66
C SER A 191 -19.74 16.23 -30.98
N LYS A 192 -20.40 16.78 -29.96
CA LYS A 192 -21.34 17.90 -30.12
C LYS A 192 -20.65 19.27 -30.15
N VAL A 193 -19.42 19.35 -29.64
CA VAL A 193 -18.64 20.59 -29.52
C VAL A 193 -17.19 20.32 -29.89
N GLU A 194 -16.58 21.18 -30.71
CA GLU A 194 -15.18 21.02 -31.11
C GLU A 194 -14.23 21.32 -29.94
N ILE A 195 -14.41 22.46 -29.27
CA ILE A 195 -13.61 22.88 -28.12
C ILE A 195 -14.53 23.23 -26.96
N LEU A 196 -14.32 22.57 -25.83
CA LEU A 196 -14.98 22.87 -24.57
C LEU A 196 -14.01 23.54 -23.60
N ASN A 197 -14.33 24.76 -23.20
CA ASN A 197 -13.62 25.51 -22.18
C ASN A 197 -14.29 25.33 -20.82
N ILE A 198 -13.60 24.69 -19.88
CA ILE A 198 -14.02 24.51 -18.49
C ILE A 198 -13.30 25.53 -17.63
N ILE A 199 -14.04 26.47 -17.06
CA ILE A 199 -13.49 27.49 -16.17
C ILE A 199 -13.88 27.19 -14.72
N VAL A 200 -12.87 27.15 -13.86
CA VAL A 200 -13.05 27.01 -12.41
C VAL A 200 -13.11 28.40 -11.78
N ASP A 201 -14.28 28.77 -11.26
CA ASP A 201 -14.47 30.05 -10.59
C ASP A 201 -13.83 30.08 -9.20
N LYS A 202 -13.83 31.25 -8.54
CA LYS A 202 -13.20 31.46 -7.22
C LYS A 202 -13.81 30.62 -6.10
N ASN A 203 -15.03 30.10 -6.28
CA ASN A 203 -15.72 29.24 -5.32
C ASN A 203 -15.49 27.75 -5.62
N GLY A 204 -14.74 27.43 -6.68
CA GLY A 204 -14.49 26.07 -7.14
C GLY A 204 -15.60 25.51 -8.04
N LYS A 205 -16.53 26.34 -8.53
CA LYS A 205 -17.61 25.90 -9.43
C LYS A 205 -17.16 25.91 -10.88
N PHE A 206 -17.67 24.96 -11.66
CA PHE A 206 -17.38 24.83 -13.09
C PHE A 206 -18.33 25.67 -13.95
N LYS A 207 -17.78 26.38 -14.93
CA LYS A 207 -18.53 27.05 -16.00
C LYS A 207 -18.04 26.55 -17.36
N LEU A 208 -18.96 26.25 -18.26
CA LEU A 208 -18.69 25.61 -19.54
C LEU A 208 -18.96 26.57 -20.71
N TYR A 209 -18.00 26.68 -21.61
CA TYR A 209 -18.09 27.53 -22.81
C TYR A 209 -17.62 26.77 -24.04
N ASP A 210 -18.22 27.06 -25.20
CA ASP A 210 -17.82 26.51 -26.50
C ASP A 210 -16.56 27.22 -27.07
N GLU A 211 -16.19 26.91 -28.31
CA GLU A 211 -15.08 27.54 -29.03
C GLU A 211 -15.27 29.03 -29.34
N ASN A 212 -16.50 29.55 -29.22
CA ASN A 212 -16.88 30.92 -29.53
C ASN A 212 -17.08 31.77 -28.27
N ASP A 213 -16.54 31.33 -27.11
CA ASP A 213 -16.76 31.91 -25.79
C ASP A 213 -18.25 32.00 -25.38
N LYS A 214 -19.13 31.21 -26.01
CA LYS A 214 -20.55 31.18 -25.64
C LYS A 214 -20.74 30.16 -24.51
N PRO A 215 -21.46 30.53 -23.44
CA PRO A 215 -21.78 29.55 -22.42
C PRO A 215 -22.57 28.42 -23.06
N ILE A 216 -22.17 27.18 -22.81
CA ILE A 216 -22.91 26.01 -23.26
C ILE A 216 -24.28 26.10 -22.60
N SER A 217 -25.30 26.39 -23.40
CA SER A 217 -26.58 26.86 -22.90
C SER A 217 -27.18 25.86 -21.93
N ASN A 218 -27.66 26.42 -20.85
CA ASN A 218 -28.24 25.75 -19.71
C ASN A 218 -29.39 24.79 -20.07
N ASP A 219 -30.04 24.76 -21.23
CA ASP A 219 -31.21 23.88 -21.41
C ASP A 219 -30.85 22.38 -21.43
N PHE A 220 -29.76 21.99 -22.08
CA PHE A 220 -29.28 20.60 -22.12
C PHE A 220 -28.66 20.17 -20.78
N ILE A 221 -27.92 21.09 -20.16
CA ILE A 221 -27.35 20.90 -18.82
C ILE A 221 -28.46 20.97 -17.77
N ASN A 222 -29.52 21.77 -17.93
CA ASN A 222 -30.66 21.89 -17.02
C ASN A 222 -31.57 20.69 -17.12
N GLU A 223 -31.66 20.01 -18.26
CA GLU A 223 -32.42 18.77 -18.38
C GLU A 223 -31.72 17.65 -17.60
N ILE A 224 -30.40 17.51 -17.79
CA ILE A 224 -29.52 16.65 -16.99
C ILE A 224 -29.59 17.08 -15.50
N VAL A 225 -29.27 18.33 -15.18
CA VAL A 225 -29.29 18.87 -13.82
C VAL A 225 -30.70 18.89 -13.20
N ALA A 226 -31.79 18.94 -13.96
CA ALA A 226 -33.16 18.82 -13.44
C ALA A 226 -33.50 17.39 -13.03
N GLU A 227 -33.00 16.39 -13.76
CA GLU A 227 -33.06 14.99 -13.32
C GLU A 227 -32.16 14.74 -12.08
N LEU A 228 -31.10 15.53 -11.90
CA LEU A 228 -30.12 15.40 -10.80
C LEU A 228 -30.40 16.35 -9.60
N LYS A 229 -31.40 17.23 -9.69
CA LYS A 229 -31.63 18.39 -8.78
C LYS A 229 -32.25 18.06 -7.42
N ASP A 230 -32.57 16.80 -7.14
CA ASP A 230 -33.04 16.36 -5.81
C ASP A 230 -31.91 16.35 -4.75
N GLY A 231 -30.80 17.07 -4.98
CA GLY A 231 -29.73 17.27 -4.00
C GLY A 231 -28.82 16.06 -3.77
N VAL A 232 -28.85 15.09 -4.69
CA VAL A 232 -28.17 13.78 -4.52
C VAL A 232 -26.77 13.76 -5.16
N ILE A 233 -26.45 14.68 -6.08
CA ILE A 233 -25.30 14.54 -7.00
C ILE A 233 -24.36 15.74 -6.92
N SER A 234 -23.06 15.49 -6.92
CA SER A 234 -22.02 16.52 -6.77
C SER A 234 -21.81 17.34 -8.06
N ASP A 235 -21.22 18.54 -7.95
CA ASP A 235 -20.88 19.34 -9.15
C ASP A 235 -19.87 18.61 -10.06
N GLU A 236 -19.03 17.75 -9.48
CA GLU A 236 -18.03 16.97 -10.19
C GLU A 236 -18.67 15.85 -11.01
N ASP A 237 -19.64 15.14 -10.43
CA ASP A 237 -20.43 14.13 -11.15
C ASP A 237 -21.20 14.77 -12.31
N ALA A 238 -21.82 15.93 -12.08
CA ALA A 238 -22.53 16.68 -13.12
C ALA A 238 -21.58 17.11 -14.26
N LEU A 239 -20.34 17.51 -13.93
CA LEU A 239 -19.32 17.81 -14.92
C LEU A 239 -18.97 16.57 -15.74
N ILE A 240 -18.68 15.43 -15.10
CA ILE A 240 -18.37 14.16 -15.80
C ILE A 240 -19.53 13.77 -16.73
N SER A 241 -20.77 13.75 -16.25
CA SER A 241 -21.94 13.42 -17.06
C SER A 241 -22.09 14.35 -18.27
N THR A 242 -21.87 15.65 -18.07
CA THR A 242 -21.92 16.64 -19.16
C THR A 242 -20.82 16.37 -20.20
N LEU A 243 -19.59 16.12 -19.75
CA LEU A 243 -18.47 15.83 -20.64
C LEU A 243 -18.70 14.55 -21.45
N ILE A 244 -19.22 13.50 -20.80
CA ILE A 244 -19.53 12.24 -21.48
C ILE A 244 -20.58 12.49 -22.57
N THR A 245 -21.63 13.25 -22.26
CA THR A 245 -22.77 13.48 -23.17
C THR A 245 -22.44 14.43 -24.33
N ILE A 246 -21.49 15.34 -24.13
CA ILE A 246 -21.01 16.24 -25.18
C ILE A 246 -19.92 15.57 -26.03
N ALA A 247 -19.13 14.69 -25.41
CA ALA A 247 -17.99 14.01 -26.01
C ALA A 247 -17.06 14.95 -26.82
N PRO A 248 -16.64 16.10 -26.25
CA PRO A 248 -15.94 17.14 -27.00
C PRO A 248 -14.63 16.63 -27.63
N LYS A 249 -14.22 17.19 -28.77
CA LYS A 249 -12.94 16.82 -29.39
C LYS A 249 -11.74 17.33 -28.61
N LYS A 250 -11.87 18.51 -27.98
CA LYS A 250 -10.83 19.11 -27.14
C LYS A 250 -11.43 19.78 -25.91
N ILE A 251 -10.76 19.65 -24.77
CA ILE A 251 -11.16 20.20 -23.48
C ILE A 251 -10.01 21.07 -22.96
N PHE A 252 -10.31 22.31 -22.58
CA PHE A 252 -9.37 23.17 -21.88
C PHE A 252 -9.83 23.45 -20.45
N PHE A 253 -8.99 23.12 -19.47
CA PHE A 253 -9.18 23.55 -18.09
C PHE A 253 -8.52 24.89 -17.82
N HIS A 254 -9.30 25.86 -17.37
CA HIS A 254 -8.87 27.21 -17.07
C HIS A 254 -8.95 27.47 -15.56
N SER A 255 -7.96 28.21 -15.04
CA SER A 255 -7.91 28.63 -13.64
C SER A 255 -7.93 27.49 -12.61
N ILE A 256 -7.23 26.39 -12.90
CA ILE A 256 -7.15 25.19 -12.03
C ILE A 256 -6.67 25.48 -10.60
N ASN A 257 -5.97 26.61 -10.39
CA ASN A 257 -5.55 27.06 -9.05
C ASN A 257 -6.74 27.37 -8.11
N ASN A 258 -7.95 27.51 -8.65
CA ASN A 258 -9.17 27.69 -7.85
C ASN A 258 -9.83 26.35 -7.46
N MET A 259 -9.31 25.21 -7.93
CA MET A 259 -9.82 23.89 -7.55
C MET A 259 -9.38 23.53 -6.13
N ARG A 260 -10.23 22.81 -5.40
CA ARG A 260 -9.92 22.36 -4.02
C ARG A 260 -8.93 21.21 -4.03
N ASP A 261 -9.12 20.27 -4.93
CA ASP A 261 -8.21 19.18 -5.27
C ASP A 261 -8.20 18.97 -6.79
N ASN A 262 -7.37 18.05 -7.25
CA ASN A 262 -7.22 17.74 -8.68
C ASN A 262 -7.87 16.40 -9.07
N GLU A 263 -8.66 15.75 -8.21
CA GLU A 263 -9.16 14.39 -8.47
C GLU A 263 -10.06 14.34 -9.70
N ILE A 264 -10.96 15.31 -9.82
CA ILE A 264 -11.84 15.45 -10.98
C ILE A 264 -11.06 15.75 -12.27
N LEU A 265 -10.02 16.60 -12.21
CA LEU A 265 -9.18 16.88 -13.38
C LEU A 265 -8.44 15.61 -13.85
N GLU A 266 -7.87 14.85 -12.92
CA GLU A 266 -7.19 13.59 -13.23
C GLU A 266 -8.16 12.54 -13.76
N THR A 267 -9.38 12.48 -13.23
CA THR A 267 -10.45 11.62 -13.74
C THR A 267 -10.84 12.03 -15.17
N VAL A 268 -11.03 13.32 -15.46
CA VAL A 268 -11.33 13.81 -16.82
C VAL A 268 -10.18 13.50 -17.78
N LYS A 269 -8.92 13.72 -17.39
CA LYS A 269 -7.76 13.31 -18.19
C LYS A 269 -7.74 11.82 -18.45
N LYS A 270 -8.03 11.00 -17.44
CA LYS A 270 -8.11 9.55 -17.62
C LYS A 270 -9.21 9.19 -18.61
N VAL A 271 -10.41 9.74 -18.52
CA VAL A 271 -11.54 9.41 -19.41
C VAL A 271 -11.34 9.92 -20.84
N PHE A 272 -10.87 11.16 -20.99
CA PHE A 272 -10.76 11.83 -22.30
C PHE A 272 -9.35 11.80 -22.91
N ASN A 273 -8.40 11.11 -22.26
CA ASN A 273 -7.02 10.91 -22.69
C ASN A 273 -6.32 12.23 -23.12
N ASP A 274 -5.90 12.28 -24.38
CA ASP A 274 -5.14 13.35 -25.03
C ASP A 274 -5.98 14.57 -25.42
N LYS A 275 -7.31 14.52 -25.21
CA LYS A 275 -8.20 15.64 -25.51
C LYS A 275 -8.14 16.76 -24.47
N VAL A 276 -7.48 16.56 -23.33
CA VAL A 276 -7.51 17.49 -22.18
C VAL A 276 -6.22 18.28 -22.08
N GLU A 277 -6.32 19.61 -22.10
CA GLU A 277 -5.21 20.54 -21.94
C GLU A 277 -5.45 21.55 -20.80
N ILE A 278 -4.38 21.93 -20.11
CA ILE A 278 -4.43 22.96 -19.06
C ILE A 278 -4.09 24.31 -19.69
N CYS A 279 -4.94 25.30 -19.49
CA CYS A 279 -4.66 26.67 -19.88
C CYS A 279 -3.82 27.39 -18.81
N TYR A 280 -2.64 27.88 -19.21
CA TYR A 280 -1.73 28.65 -18.33
C TYR A 280 -2.01 30.16 -18.32
N GLY A 281 -3.10 30.61 -18.97
CA GLY A 281 -3.51 32.01 -19.03
C GLY A 281 -3.77 32.47 -20.46
N CYS A 282 -4.99 32.89 -20.75
CA CYS A 282 -5.41 33.42 -22.04
C CYS A 282 -6.37 34.62 -21.85
N GLU A 283 -6.92 35.14 -22.94
CA GLU A 283 -7.89 36.24 -22.91
C GLU A 283 -9.15 35.89 -22.12
N LEU A 284 -9.67 34.65 -22.24
CA LEU A 284 -10.79 34.14 -21.44
C LEU A 284 -10.48 34.18 -19.93
N CYS A 285 -9.31 33.66 -19.52
CA CYS A 285 -8.87 33.72 -18.12
C CYS A 285 -8.79 35.17 -17.60
N SER A 286 -8.45 36.11 -18.48
CA SER A 286 -8.31 37.53 -18.13
C SER A 286 -9.66 38.23 -18.01
N LYS A 287 -10.61 37.96 -18.92
CA LYS A 287 -11.97 38.50 -18.87
C LYS A 287 -12.69 38.08 -17.58
N ILE A 288 -12.52 36.83 -17.15
CA ILE A 288 -13.24 36.26 -15.99
C ILE A 288 -12.64 36.71 -14.66
N LYS A 289 -11.34 37.02 -14.59
CA LYS A 289 -10.73 37.65 -13.40
C LYS A 289 -11.34 39.00 -13.06
N CYS A 290 -11.90 39.70 -14.05
CA CYS A 290 -12.50 41.03 -13.93
C CYS A 290 -14.00 41.04 -13.60
N GLU A 291 -14.69 39.90 -13.67
CA GLU A 291 -16.07 39.79 -13.19
C GLU A 291 -16.05 39.80 -11.65
N LYS A 292 -16.63 40.86 -11.07
CA LYS A 292 -16.78 41.09 -9.63
C LYS A 292 -18.00 40.36 -9.09
#